data_AF-A0A450V9Z7-F1
#
_entry.id   AF-A0A450V9Z7-F1
#
_cell.length_a   1.000
_cell.length_b   1.000
_cell.length_c   1.000
_cell.angle_alpha   90.00
_cell.angle_beta   90.00
_cell.angle_gamma   90.00
#
_symmetry.space_group_name_H-M   'P 1'
#
loop_
_entity.id
_entity.type
_entity.pdbx_description
1 polymer ?
#
loop_
_entity_poly.entity_id
_entity_poly.type
_entity_poly.pdbx_seq_one_letter_code
_entity_poly.pdbx_strand_id
1 'polypeptide(L)'
;APRQTGKTTCLLALMEKLDAEKNHTALYVNVEPAQSARGDVEAGMRTIVGGVAENAYLYLGDRRPKKWVDGAFHEFSPHGALKGLLSRWSRENHRPIVLLLDEVDSLVGDTLISLLRQIRAGYPDRPHGFPQTVLLCGVRDVRDYRIHYSDDQGNNQIITGGSAFNIKSKSLRLGNFSHGDVATLYGQHTEETGQ
;
A
#
# COMPACT_ATOMS: atom_id res chain seq x y z
N ALA A 1 -13.78 -4.37 -5.22
CA ALA A 1 -14.98 -3.50 -5.19
C ALA A 1 -14.87 -2.45 -6.30
N PRO A 2 -15.98 -1.99 -6.90
CA PRO A 2 -16.03 -0.95 -7.93
C PRO A 2 -15.27 0.33 -7.55
N ARG A 3 -14.98 1.20 -8.53
CA ARG A 3 -14.50 2.56 -8.26
C ARG A 3 -15.58 3.31 -7.45
N GLN A 4 -15.17 4.22 -6.55
CA GLN A 4 -16.04 5.09 -5.74
C GLN A 4 -16.91 4.43 -4.66
N THR A 5 -16.60 3.21 -4.19
CA THR A 5 -17.34 2.57 -3.08
C THR A 5 -16.86 2.98 -1.68
N GLY A 6 -16.29 4.19 -1.50
CA GLY A 6 -15.85 4.68 -0.19
C GLY A 6 -14.65 3.93 0.43
N LYS A 7 -13.85 3.19 -0.34
CA LYS A 7 -12.69 2.45 0.19
C LYS A 7 -11.66 3.36 0.84
N THR A 8 -11.25 4.41 0.16
CA THR A 8 -10.30 5.39 0.68
C THR A 8 -10.82 6.03 1.95
N THR A 9 -12.10 6.42 1.99
CA THR A 9 -12.77 6.91 3.20
C THR A 9 -12.71 5.89 4.34
N CYS A 10 -13.02 4.62 4.06
CA CYS A 10 -12.94 3.54 5.05
C CYS A 10 -11.50 3.30 5.54
N LEU A 11 -10.50 3.38 4.67
CA LEU A 11 -9.09 3.23 5.04
C LEU A 11 -8.58 4.39 5.91
N LEU A 12 -9.00 5.62 5.61
CA LEU A 12 -8.68 6.80 6.42
C LEU A 12 -9.35 6.68 7.80
N ALA A 13 -10.63 6.32 7.86
CA ALA A 13 -11.33 6.08 9.13
C ALA A 13 -10.70 4.94 9.94
N LEU A 14 -10.23 3.87 9.27
CA LEU A 14 -9.49 2.78 9.91
C LEU A 14 -8.14 3.25 10.45
N MET A 15 -7.40 4.08 9.70
CA MET A 15 -6.14 4.67 10.14
C MET A 15 -6.34 5.50 11.42
N GLU A 16 -7.33 6.41 11.41
CA GLU A 16 -7.66 7.25 12.56
C GLU A 16 -8.04 6.42 13.79
N LYS A 17 -8.87 5.39 13.60
CA LYS A 17 -9.26 4.48 14.69
C LYS A 17 -8.06 3.74 15.29
N LEU A 18 -7.19 3.17 14.45
CA LEU A 18 -6.01 2.43 14.91
C LEU A 18 -4.99 3.33 15.63
N ASP A 19 -4.83 4.57 15.17
CA ASP A 19 -3.93 5.54 15.80
C ASP A 19 -4.49 6.05 17.14
N ALA A 20 -5.82 6.26 17.23
CA ALA A 20 -6.52 6.66 18.45
C ALA A 20 -6.41 5.62 19.58
N GLU A 21 -6.36 4.32 19.23
CA GLU A 21 -6.14 3.22 20.20
C GLU A 21 -4.73 3.25 20.82
N LYS A 22 -3.79 4.04 20.28
CA LYS A 22 -2.42 4.23 20.78
C LYS A 22 -1.57 2.95 20.92
N ASN A 23 -2.02 1.84 20.35
CA ASN A 23 -1.29 0.57 20.33
C ASN A 23 -0.43 0.41 19.08
N HIS A 24 -0.77 1.14 18.01
CA HIS A 24 -0.11 1.05 16.71
C HIS A 24 0.22 2.44 16.19
N THR A 25 1.06 2.49 15.17
CA THR A 25 1.19 3.64 14.27
C THR A 25 0.59 3.22 12.92
N ALA A 26 -0.52 3.83 12.53
CA ALA A 26 -1.19 3.52 11.28
C ALA A 26 -0.83 4.54 10.20
N LEU A 27 -0.54 4.09 8.98
CA LEU A 27 -0.25 4.99 7.87
C LEU A 27 -1.00 4.57 6.61
N TYR A 28 -1.76 5.50 6.06
CA TYR A 28 -2.36 5.40 4.74
C TYR A 28 -1.42 5.93 3.64
N VAL A 29 -1.28 5.19 2.55
CA VAL A 29 -0.51 5.58 1.36
C VAL A 29 -1.27 5.19 0.10
N ASN A 30 -1.57 6.16 -0.76
CA ASN A 30 -2.06 5.90 -2.10
C ASN A 30 -0.86 5.70 -3.05
N VAL A 31 -0.77 4.53 -3.71
CA VAL A 31 0.32 4.23 -4.64
C VAL A 31 -0.03 4.51 -6.12
N GLU A 32 -1.24 4.95 -6.42
CA GLU A 32 -1.70 5.33 -7.77
C GLU A 32 -0.76 6.27 -8.52
N PRO A 33 -0.13 7.29 -7.91
CA PRO A 33 0.76 8.19 -8.64
C PRO A 33 1.93 7.47 -9.34
N ALA A 34 2.39 6.33 -8.80
CA ALA A 34 3.46 5.54 -9.38
C ALA A 34 3.06 4.82 -10.68
N GLN A 35 1.77 4.79 -11.03
CA GLN A 35 1.28 4.31 -12.33
C GLN A 35 1.86 5.12 -13.50
N SER A 36 2.14 6.41 -13.30
CA SER A 36 2.69 7.31 -14.32
C SER A 36 4.07 6.87 -14.84
N ALA A 37 4.84 6.14 -14.01
CA ALA A 37 6.19 5.68 -14.32
C ALA A 37 6.27 4.50 -15.30
N ARG A 38 5.13 3.95 -15.76
CA ARG A 38 4.98 2.86 -16.77
C ARG A 38 6.28 2.16 -17.23
N GLY A 39 6.61 1.03 -16.62
CA GLY A 39 7.77 0.21 -17.01
C GLY A 39 9.10 0.65 -16.38
N ASP A 40 9.19 1.87 -15.87
CA ASP A 40 10.32 2.34 -15.08
C ASP A 40 10.12 1.99 -13.59
N VAL A 41 10.80 0.94 -13.15
CA VAL A 41 10.76 0.48 -11.76
C VAL A 41 11.42 1.50 -10.82
N GLU A 42 12.47 2.19 -11.26
CA GLU A 42 13.14 3.17 -10.42
C GLU A 42 12.22 4.36 -10.14
N ALA A 43 11.68 4.98 -11.18
CA ALA A 43 10.75 6.10 -11.04
C ALA A 43 9.49 5.69 -10.25
N GLY A 44 8.96 4.49 -10.50
CA GLY A 44 7.83 3.94 -9.76
C GLY A 44 8.14 3.76 -8.27
N MET A 45 9.27 3.13 -7.93
CA MET A 45 9.67 2.93 -6.54
C MET A 45 9.99 4.25 -5.84
N ARG A 46 10.62 5.22 -6.52
CA ARG A 46 10.84 6.58 -5.97
C ARG A 46 9.53 7.25 -5.59
N THR A 47 8.52 7.13 -6.45
CA THR A 47 7.19 7.68 -6.18
C THR A 47 6.53 7.03 -4.96
N ILE A 48 6.60 5.70 -4.85
CA ILE A 48 6.01 4.98 -3.70
C ILE A 48 6.75 5.30 -2.39
N VAL A 49 8.08 5.21 -2.38
CA VAL A 49 8.89 5.46 -1.18
C VAL A 49 8.76 6.93 -0.74
N GLY A 50 8.74 7.86 -1.71
CA GLY A 50 8.44 9.26 -1.45
C GLY A 50 7.05 9.47 -0.85
N GLY A 51 6.02 8.80 -1.40
CA GLY A 51 4.65 8.85 -0.88
C GLY A 51 4.52 8.32 0.56
N VAL A 52 5.23 7.23 0.90
CA VAL A 52 5.31 6.74 2.28
C VAL A 52 5.89 7.81 3.21
N ALA A 53 6.99 8.45 2.80
CA ALA A 53 7.66 9.46 3.61
C ALA A 53 6.85 10.76 3.75
N GLU A 54 6.22 11.21 2.67
CA GLU A 54 5.37 12.40 2.64
C GLU A 54 4.14 12.20 3.53
N ASN A 55 3.48 11.06 3.43
CA ASN A 55 2.29 10.76 4.23
C ASN A 55 2.64 10.52 5.70
N ALA A 56 3.79 9.92 6.01
CA ALA A 56 4.25 9.80 7.40
C ALA A 56 4.46 11.18 8.03
N TYR A 57 4.98 12.15 7.25
CA TYR A 57 5.08 13.52 7.72
C TYR A 57 3.69 14.17 7.88
N LEU A 58 2.82 14.03 6.89
CA LEU A 58 1.51 14.68 6.86
C LEU A 58 0.57 14.19 7.98
N TYR A 59 0.43 12.88 8.13
CA TYR A 59 -0.54 12.28 9.04
C TYR A 59 0.01 12.04 10.45
N LEU A 60 1.31 11.77 10.57
CA LEU A 60 1.94 11.38 11.85
C LEU A 60 2.92 12.42 12.40
N GLY A 61 3.23 13.46 11.62
CA GLY A 61 4.28 14.43 11.95
C GLY A 61 5.71 13.84 11.91
N ASP A 62 5.88 12.60 11.45
CA ASP A 62 7.16 11.90 11.47
C ASP A 62 8.04 12.33 10.29
N ARG A 63 9.04 13.16 10.59
CA ARG A 63 9.99 13.68 9.59
C ARG A 63 11.11 12.70 9.24
N ARG A 64 11.25 11.60 9.99
CA ARG A 64 12.40 10.70 9.85
C ARG A 64 12.41 9.94 8.53
N PRO A 65 11.29 9.32 8.07
CA PRO A 65 11.25 8.64 6.77
C PRO A 65 11.73 9.52 5.61
N LYS A 66 11.35 10.81 5.59
CA LYS A 66 11.76 11.76 4.55
C LYS A 66 13.27 11.97 4.47
N LYS A 67 13.98 11.91 5.60
CA LYS A 67 15.45 12.02 5.65
C LYS A 67 16.16 10.73 5.20
N TRP A 68 15.45 9.61 5.13
CA TRP A 68 16.04 8.30 4.82
C TRP A 68 15.82 7.87 3.37
N VAL A 69 14.97 8.56 2.61
CA VAL A 69 14.61 8.19 1.24
C VAL A 69 15.86 8.03 0.38
N ASP A 70 16.70 9.05 0.27
CA ASP A 70 17.89 9.01 -0.59
C ASP A 70 18.89 7.93 -0.16
N GLY A 71 19.08 7.78 1.16
CA GLY A 71 19.92 6.73 1.73
C GLY A 71 19.41 5.32 1.39
N ALA A 72 18.09 5.11 1.43
CA ALA A 72 17.49 3.82 1.11
C ALA A 72 17.69 3.43 -0.36
N PHE A 73 17.60 4.39 -1.30
CA PHE A 73 17.90 4.13 -2.71
C PHE A 73 19.38 3.88 -2.97
N HIS A 74 20.26 4.63 -2.30
CA HIS A 74 21.71 4.45 -2.42
C HIS A 74 22.18 3.10 -1.87
N GLU A 75 21.67 2.68 -0.71
CA GLU A 75 22.11 1.46 -0.03
C GLU A 75 21.48 0.19 -0.62
N PHE A 76 20.19 0.23 -0.98
CA PHE A 76 19.43 -0.98 -1.31
C PHE A 76 18.99 -1.07 -2.78
N SER A 77 19.36 -0.10 -3.62
CA SER A 77 18.85 0.07 -4.99
C SER A 77 17.33 0.29 -5.04
N PRO A 78 16.74 0.62 -6.21
CA PRO A 78 15.29 0.72 -6.34
C PRO A 78 14.51 -0.55 -5.96
N HIS A 79 15.12 -1.73 -6.11
CA HIS A 79 14.50 -3.02 -5.78
C HIS A 79 14.53 -3.41 -4.30
N GLY A 80 15.18 -2.61 -3.45
CA GLY A 80 15.23 -2.82 -2.00
C GLY A 80 14.89 -1.59 -1.17
N ALA A 81 14.79 -0.41 -1.78
CA ALA A 81 14.59 0.87 -1.10
C ALA A 81 13.34 0.90 -0.21
N LEU A 82 12.20 0.36 -0.66
CA LEU A 82 10.98 0.31 0.15
C LEU A 82 11.17 -0.61 1.35
N LYS A 83 11.75 -1.80 1.16
CA LYS A 83 12.03 -2.70 2.28
C LYS A 83 12.94 -2.03 3.29
N GLY A 84 14.04 -1.43 2.83
CA GLY A 84 15.02 -0.73 3.66
C GLY A 84 14.39 0.39 4.49
N LEU A 85 13.59 1.26 3.85
CA LEU A 85 12.89 2.34 4.52
C LEU A 85 11.94 1.79 5.60
N LEU A 86 11.05 0.85 5.25
CA LEU A 86 10.06 0.30 6.17
C LEU A 86 10.70 -0.48 7.33
N SER A 87 11.80 -1.19 7.07
CA SER A 87 12.55 -1.90 8.10
C SER A 87 13.25 -0.97 9.07
N ARG A 88 13.82 0.14 8.58
CA ARG A 88 14.40 1.16 9.45
C ARG A 88 13.31 1.85 10.27
N TRP A 89 12.21 2.21 9.61
CA TRP A 89 11.10 2.87 10.29
C TRP A 89 10.51 2.01 11.40
N SER A 90 10.34 0.70 11.17
CA SER A 90 9.81 -0.22 12.19
C SER A 90 10.74 -0.38 13.40
N ARG A 91 12.06 -0.34 13.19
CA ARG A 91 13.06 -0.42 14.27
C ARG A 91 13.12 0.85 15.11
N GLU A 92 12.94 2.00 14.48
CA GLU A 92 13.00 3.31 15.15
C GLU A 92 11.62 3.77 15.65
N ASN A 93 10.53 3.10 15.29
CA ASN A 93 9.19 3.46 15.75
C ASN A 93 8.87 2.79 17.09
N HIS A 94 8.30 3.57 18.00
CA HIS A 94 7.97 3.09 19.35
C HIS A 94 6.83 2.07 19.38
N ARG A 95 6.03 2.03 18.30
CA ARG A 95 4.86 1.16 18.17
C ARG A 95 4.94 0.35 16.89
N PRO A 96 4.37 -0.87 16.86
CA PRO A 96 4.23 -1.60 15.61
C PRO A 96 3.47 -0.79 14.56
N ILE A 97 3.91 -0.90 13.31
CA ILE A 97 3.35 -0.14 12.19
C ILE A 97 2.26 -0.97 11.49
N VAL A 98 1.14 -0.32 11.19
CA VAL A 98 0.09 -0.82 10.28
C VAL A 98 0.10 0.05 9.02
N LEU A 99 0.51 -0.53 7.90
CA LEU A 99 0.60 0.18 6.62
C LEU A 99 -0.59 -0.17 5.74
N LEU A 100 -1.33 0.84 5.29
CA LEU A 100 -2.49 0.71 4.40
C LEU A 100 -2.09 1.24 3.01
N LEU A 101 -1.87 0.34 2.06
CA LEU A 101 -1.52 0.68 0.68
C LEU A 101 -2.79 0.62 -0.18
N ASP A 102 -3.21 1.77 -0.71
CA ASP A 102 -4.41 1.93 -1.52
C ASP A 102 -4.09 2.00 -3.02
N GLU A 103 -5.07 1.62 -3.85
CA GLU A 103 -4.95 1.57 -5.32
C GLU A 103 -3.71 0.77 -5.80
N VAL A 104 -3.36 -0.32 -5.12
CA VAL A 104 -2.21 -1.17 -5.50
C VAL A 104 -2.41 -1.79 -6.89
N ASP A 105 -3.66 -1.98 -7.30
CA ASP A 105 -4.02 -2.51 -8.62
C ASP A 105 -3.97 -1.47 -9.75
N SER A 106 -3.65 -0.21 -9.46
CA SER A 106 -3.24 0.77 -10.46
C SER A 106 -1.85 0.47 -11.03
N LEU A 107 -1.00 -0.20 -10.25
CA LEU A 107 0.36 -0.56 -10.65
C LEU A 107 0.34 -1.75 -11.60
N VAL A 108 1.20 -1.70 -12.62
CA VAL A 108 1.32 -2.73 -13.67
C VAL A 108 2.77 -3.17 -13.84
N GLY A 109 2.97 -4.36 -14.39
CA GLY A 109 4.30 -4.86 -14.76
C GLY A 109 5.28 -4.93 -13.59
N ASP A 110 6.51 -4.51 -13.84
CA ASP A 110 7.63 -4.69 -12.92
C ASP A 110 7.55 -3.84 -11.65
N THR A 111 6.90 -2.69 -11.69
CA THR A 111 6.70 -1.83 -10.52
C THR A 111 5.83 -2.54 -9.49
N LEU A 112 4.73 -3.18 -9.92
CA LEU A 112 3.89 -4.00 -9.04
C LEU A 112 4.67 -5.19 -8.47
N ILE A 113 5.43 -5.90 -9.32
CA ILE A 113 6.22 -7.06 -8.89
C ILE A 113 7.28 -6.64 -7.86
N SER A 114 7.96 -5.51 -8.09
CA SER A 114 8.96 -4.95 -7.19
C SER A 114 8.36 -4.61 -5.83
N LEU A 115 7.23 -3.89 -5.79
CA LEU A 115 6.48 -3.57 -4.57
C LEU A 115 6.16 -4.85 -3.77
N LEU A 116 5.55 -5.83 -4.42
CA LEU A 116 5.13 -7.07 -3.78
C LEU A 116 6.33 -7.88 -3.25
N ARG A 117 7.40 -8.03 -4.04
CA ARG A 117 8.60 -8.76 -3.62
C ARG A 117 9.26 -8.12 -2.40
N GLN A 118 9.34 -6.79 -2.37
CA GLN A 118 9.90 -6.06 -1.23
C GLN A 118 9.05 -6.23 0.04
N ILE A 119 7.73 -6.13 -0.06
CA ILE A 119 6.81 -6.37 1.07
C ILE A 119 6.94 -7.82 1.57
N ARG A 120 7.01 -8.79 0.66
CA ARG A 120 7.19 -10.20 1.02
C ARG A 120 8.50 -10.44 1.76
N ALA A 121 9.59 -9.86 1.27
CA ALA A 121 10.92 -10.03 1.84
C ALA A 121 11.05 -9.49 3.27
N GLY A 122 10.19 -8.56 3.70
CA GLY A 122 10.13 -8.06 5.07
C GLY A 122 9.21 -8.84 6.01
N TYR A 123 8.41 -9.79 5.51
CA TYR A 123 7.44 -10.53 6.33
C TYR A 123 8.04 -11.24 7.56
N PRO A 124 9.21 -11.92 7.48
CA PRO A 124 9.81 -12.61 8.63
C PRO A 124 10.26 -11.66 9.75
N ASP A 125 10.49 -10.38 9.43
CA ASP A 125 11.09 -9.41 10.36
C ASP A 125 10.05 -8.69 11.24
N ARG A 126 8.76 -9.05 11.12
CA ARG A 126 7.67 -8.42 11.87
C ARG A 126 7.64 -8.83 13.35
N PRO A 127 7.18 -7.98 14.28
CA PRO A 127 6.72 -6.60 14.07
C PRO A 127 7.81 -5.53 14.26
N HIS A 128 9.00 -5.89 14.76
CA HIS A 128 10.02 -4.91 15.18
C HIS A 128 11.04 -4.55 14.07
N GLY A 129 11.18 -5.40 13.05
CA GLY A 129 12.07 -5.19 11.90
C GLY A 129 11.33 -4.87 10.60
N PHE A 130 9.98 -4.88 10.60
CA PHE A 130 9.12 -4.55 9.47
C PHE A 130 7.67 -4.30 9.93
N PRO A 131 6.82 -3.56 9.18
CA PRO A 131 5.44 -3.29 9.60
C PRO A 131 4.68 -4.56 9.96
N GLN A 132 4.06 -4.57 11.15
CA GLN A 132 3.29 -5.71 11.67
C GLN A 132 2.21 -6.15 10.68
N THR A 133 1.53 -5.18 10.09
CA THR A 133 0.47 -5.41 9.10
C THR A 133 0.70 -4.52 7.89
N VAL A 134 0.54 -5.12 6.71
CA VAL A 134 0.46 -4.40 5.44
C VAL A 134 -0.85 -4.80 4.78
N LEU A 135 -1.77 -3.85 4.66
CA LEU A 135 -3.05 -4.01 3.97
C LEU A 135 -2.86 -3.55 2.52
N LEU A 136 -3.17 -4.41 1.56
CA LEU A 136 -3.14 -4.08 0.14
C LEU A 136 -4.58 -3.93 -0.35
N CYS A 137 -4.94 -2.72 -0.79
CA CYS A 137 -6.25 -2.38 -1.29
C CYS A 137 -6.23 -2.12 -2.80
N GLY A 138 -7.32 -2.51 -3.45
CA GLY A 138 -7.52 -2.33 -4.88
C GLY A 138 -8.94 -2.68 -5.33
N VAL A 139 -9.29 -2.40 -6.58
CA VAL A 139 -10.56 -2.84 -7.20
C VAL A 139 -10.50 -4.30 -7.64
N ARG A 140 -9.34 -4.81 -8.04
CA ARG A 140 -9.04 -6.20 -8.43
C ARG A 140 -8.21 -6.93 -7.37
N ASP A 141 -8.32 -8.26 -7.31
CA ASP A 141 -7.36 -9.04 -6.52
C ASP A 141 -6.00 -9.01 -7.23
N VAL A 142 -4.92 -8.75 -6.49
CA VAL A 142 -3.55 -8.77 -7.03
C VAL A 142 -3.20 -10.11 -7.67
N ARG A 143 -3.90 -11.21 -7.32
CA ARG A 143 -3.73 -12.53 -7.96
C ARG A 143 -4.35 -12.63 -9.36
N ASP A 144 -5.33 -11.79 -9.66
CA ASP A 144 -5.99 -11.74 -10.97
C ASP A 144 -5.17 -10.91 -11.98
N TYR A 145 -4.05 -10.32 -11.54
CA TYR A 145 -3.09 -9.65 -12.41
C TYR A 145 -2.38 -10.69 -13.27
N ARG A 146 -2.90 -10.88 -14.49
CA ARG A 146 -2.16 -11.49 -15.60
C ARG A 146 -1.03 -10.52 -15.95
N ILE A 147 0.14 -10.73 -15.37
CA ILE A 147 1.33 -10.00 -15.78
C ILE A 147 1.65 -10.46 -17.19
N HIS A 148 1.41 -9.58 -18.15
CA HIS A 148 1.93 -9.69 -19.50
C HIS A 148 3.35 -9.12 -19.50
N TYR A 149 4.34 -9.99 -19.64
CA TYR A 149 5.71 -9.59 -19.97
C TYR A 149 5.85 -9.60 -21.48
N SER A 150 6.37 -8.54 -22.07
CA SER A 150 6.90 -8.57 -23.44
C SER A 150 8.38 -8.92 -23.34
N ASP A 151 8.82 -10.05 -23.88
CA ASP A 151 10.26 -10.22 -24.15
C ASP A 151 10.67 -9.35 -25.35
N ASP A 152 11.98 -9.18 -25.57
CA ASP A 152 12.55 -8.44 -26.72
C ASP A 152 12.16 -9.06 -28.10
N GLN A 153 11.43 -10.17 -28.13
CA GLN A 153 10.91 -10.85 -29.31
C GLN A 153 9.39 -10.69 -29.50
N GLY A 154 8.72 -9.87 -28.68
CA GLY A 154 7.29 -9.57 -28.81
C GLY A 154 6.37 -10.69 -28.32
N ASN A 155 6.90 -11.69 -27.62
CA ASN A 155 6.06 -12.75 -27.03
C ASN A 155 5.49 -12.28 -25.69
N ASN A 156 4.18 -12.13 -25.64
CA ASN A 156 3.40 -11.85 -24.44
C ASN A 156 3.39 -13.10 -23.54
N GLN A 157 4.44 -13.32 -22.75
CA GLN A 157 4.46 -14.39 -21.77
C GLN A 157 3.60 -14.00 -20.56
N ILE A 158 2.60 -14.84 -20.27
CA ILE A 158 1.74 -14.67 -19.11
C ILE A 158 2.45 -15.33 -17.93
N ILE A 159 2.94 -14.54 -16.97
CA ILE A 159 3.33 -15.11 -15.68
C ILE A 159 2.04 -15.44 -14.93
N THR A 160 1.59 -16.69 -15.03
CA THR A 160 0.59 -17.25 -14.15
C THR A 160 1.21 -17.47 -12.77
N GLY A 161 0.93 -16.55 -11.83
CA GLY A 161 0.92 -16.89 -10.40
C GLY A 161 2.23 -17.40 -9.78
N GLY A 162 3.38 -16.83 -10.13
CA GLY A 162 4.63 -17.11 -9.41
C GLY A 162 4.59 -16.67 -7.94
N SER A 163 5.39 -17.34 -7.10
CA SER A 163 5.55 -17.17 -5.64
C SER A 163 5.36 -15.73 -5.11
N ALA A 164 5.76 -14.67 -5.82
CA ALA A 164 5.57 -13.28 -5.39
C ALA A 164 4.13 -12.90 -4.95
N PHE A 165 3.08 -13.58 -5.43
CA PHE A 165 1.69 -13.34 -5.02
C PHE A 165 1.24 -14.07 -3.74
N ASN A 166 2.11 -14.89 -3.16
CA ASN A 166 1.87 -15.59 -1.90
C ASN A 166 2.21 -14.71 -0.68
N ILE A 167 1.72 -13.46 -0.68
CA ILE A 167 1.91 -12.45 0.38
C ILE A 167 0.72 -12.44 1.36
N LYS A 168 -0.35 -13.15 1.03
CA LYS A 168 -1.66 -12.99 1.67
C LYS A 168 -1.88 -14.05 2.75
N SER A 169 -1.99 -13.64 4.01
CA SER A 169 -2.46 -14.50 5.10
C SER A 169 -3.99 -14.58 5.18
N LYS A 170 -4.71 -13.48 4.85
CA LYS A 170 -6.18 -13.41 4.78
C LYS A 170 -6.64 -12.44 3.69
N SER A 171 -7.82 -12.70 3.09
CA SER A 171 -8.47 -11.84 2.11
C SER A 171 -9.79 -11.30 2.65
N LEU A 172 -9.92 -9.99 2.72
CA LEU A 172 -11.18 -9.32 3.00
C LEU A 172 -11.64 -8.63 1.70
N ARG A 173 -12.89 -8.84 1.31
CA ARG A 173 -13.52 -8.14 0.18
C ARG A 173 -14.58 -7.21 0.74
N LEU A 174 -14.44 -5.90 0.51
CA LEU A 174 -15.56 -4.98 0.65
C LEU A 174 -16.56 -5.30 -0.48
N GLY A 175 -17.77 -5.67 -0.10
CA GLY A 175 -18.88 -5.87 -1.01
C GLY A 175 -19.36 -4.55 -1.63
N ASN A 176 -20.29 -4.63 -2.56
CA ASN A 176 -21.04 -3.45 -2.99
C ASN A 176 -21.95 -3.00 -1.85
N PHE A 177 -22.19 -1.69 -1.74
CA PHE A 177 -23.22 -1.19 -0.85
C PHE A 177 -24.58 -1.73 -1.29
N SER A 178 -25.32 -2.29 -0.34
CA SER A 178 -26.74 -2.55 -0.52
C SER A 178 -27.53 -1.23 -0.47
N HIS A 179 -28.78 -1.26 -0.93
CA HIS A 179 -29.66 -0.10 -0.80
C HIS A 179 -29.82 0.32 0.68
N GLY A 180 -29.79 -0.65 1.60
CA GLY A 180 -29.79 -0.39 3.05
C GLY A 180 -28.54 0.34 3.52
N ASP A 181 -27.35 -0.06 3.06
CA ASP A 181 -26.10 0.62 3.44
C ASP A 181 -26.06 2.07 2.93
N VAL A 182 -26.61 2.32 1.73
CA VAL A 182 -26.75 3.68 1.18
C VAL A 182 -27.73 4.51 2.01
N ALA A 183 -28.86 3.94 2.42
CA ALA A 183 -29.82 4.62 3.29
C ALA A 183 -29.22 4.94 4.67
N THR A 184 -28.43 4.04 5.25
CA THR A 184 -27.69 4.27 6.49
C THR A 184 -26.64 5.37 6.34
N LEU A 185 -25.90 5.39 5.22
CA LEU A 185 -24.94 6.46 4.93
C LEU A 185 -25.61 7.83 4.80
N TYR A 186 -26.76 7.92 4.12
CA TYR A 186 -27.53 9.16 4.08
C TYR A 186 -28.05 9.55 5.46
N GLY A 187 -28.53 8.59 6.27
CA GLY A 187 -28.96 8.87 7.64
C GLY A 187 -27.84 9.41 8.53
N GLN A 188 -26.65 8.82 8.45
CA GLN A 188 -25.46 9.31 9.16
C GLN A 188 -25.05 10.71 8.70
N HIS A 189 -25.11 10.98 7.39
CA HIS A 189 -24.84 12.31 6.86
C HIS A 189 -25.85 13.35 7.35
N THR A 190 -27.13 13.01 7.41
CA THR A 190 -28.18 13.88 7.95
C THR A 190 -28.03 14.11 9.44
N GLU A 191 -27.59 13.12 10.22
CA GLU A 191 -27.28 13.30 11.65
C GLU A 191 -26.05 14.20 11.86
N GLU A 192 -25.00 14.04 11.06
CA GLU A 192 -23.75 14.81 11.20
C GLU A 192 -23.86 16.24 10.67
N THR A 193 -24.64 16.47 9.60
CA THR A 193 -24.71 17.76 8.91
C THR A 193 -26.03 18.50 9.08
N GLY A 194 -27.08 17.81 9.56
CA GLY A 194 -28.43 18.35 9.67
C GLY A 194 -29.15 18.54 8.33
N GLN A 195 -28.59 18.02 7.23
CA GLN A 195 -29.13 18.12 5.86
C GLN A 195 -29.79 16.83 5.38
#